data_AF-A0A9N7NEU1-F1
#
_entry.id   AF-A0A9N7NEU1-F1
#
_cell.length_a   1.000
_cell.length_b   1.000
_cell.length_c   1.000
_cell.angle_alpha   90.00
_cell.angle_beta   90.00
_cell.angle_gamma   90.00
#
_symmetry.space_group_name_H-M   'P 1'
#
loop_
_entity.id
_entity.type
_entity.pdbx_description
1 polymer ?
#
loop_
_entity_poly.entity_id
_entity_poly.type
_entity_poly.pdbx_seq_one_letter_code
_entity_poly.pdbx_strand_id
1 'polypeptide(L)'
;MNYFDFVRKYLDKLLIDVLNEVILKIVHSEKTGVSHAMQIAANIAVLEKAFDYFLQHTAQQCGKNPVRSIDRPQIGLTAKIVLKTSRDEAYLALLNLVNSKLDEFMKLTESVNWTSDEISQHGNEYINEVIIYLDTVMSTAQQILPLDALYKVGSGALDHISNTIMGAFLSHSVKRFNMTAVTSINNNLKALESFADERFHSTGLHEVYKDGGSFRGCLVESRQLINLLTSSQPENFMNPVIRRLRVFARSLRTWLMGFSAASRTELLSGARGRSRRIC
;
A
#
# COMPACT_ATOMS: atom_id res chain seq x y z
N MET A 1 47.81 -3.49 -18.12
CA MET A 1 46.49 -2.84 -17.96
C MET A 1 45.44 -3.92 -17.79
N ASN A 2 44.55 -3.84 -16.79
CA ASN A 2 43.47 -4.84 -16.64
C ASN A 2 42.36 -4.50 -17.64
N TYR A 3 42.45 -5.04 -18.86
CA TYR A 3 41.52 -4.81 -19.97
C TYR A 3 40.04 -5.03 -19.56
N PHE A 4 39.77 -6.04 -18.72
CA PHE A 4 38.45 -6.28 -18.17
C PHE A 4 37.93 -5.13 -17.31
N ASP A 5 38.77 -4.50 -16.48
CA ASP A 5 38.33 -3.38 -15.64
C ASP A 5 37.92 -2.17 -16.49
N PHE A 6 38.57 -1.99 -17.65
CA PHE A 6 38.22 -0.94 -18.61
C PHE A 6 36.86 -1.24 -19.26
N VAL A 7 36.69 -2.43 -19.85
CA VAL A 7 35.41 -2.81 -20.50
C VAL A 7 34.26 -2.79 -19.51
N ARG A 8 34.47 -3.29 -18.28
CA ARG A 8 33.47 -3.25 -17.21
C ARG A 8 33.02 -1.82 -16.89
N LYS A 9 33.95 -0.86 -16.76
CA LYS A 9 33.62 0.54 -16.49
C LYS A 9 32.80 1.16 -17.62
N TYR A 10 33.11 0.85 -18.88
CA TYR A 10 32.33 1.32 -20.02
C TYR A 10 30.93 0.70 -20.07
N LEU A 11 30.82 -0.60 -19.78
CA LEU A 11 29.53 -1.27 -19.64
C LEU A 11 28.69 -0.61 -18.55
N ASP A 12 29.26 -0.39 -17.36
CA ASP A 12 28.59 0.31 -16.25
C ASP A 12 28.09 1.68 -16.69
N LYS A 13 28.94 2.46 -17.36
CA LYS A 13 28.60 3.79 -17.86
C LYS A 13 27.45 3.75 -18.87
N LEU A 14 27.46 2.82 -19.82
CA LEU A 14 26.39 2.71 -20.82
C LEU A 14 25.04 2.35 -20.16
N LEU A 15 25.06 1.41 -19.22
CA LEU A 15 23.86 0.96 -18.52
C LEU A 15 23.27 2.06 -17.62
N ILE A 16 24.12 2.89 -17.01
CA ILE A 16 23.70 4.02 -16.17
C ILE A 16 23.28 5.21 -17.03
N ASP A 17 24.17 5.73 -17.87
CA ASP A 17 23.97 7.03 -18.51
C ASP A 17 22.95 6.96 -19.66
N VAL A 18 22.81 5.81 -20.32
CA VAL A 18 21.94 5.68 -21.51
C VAL A 18 20.68 4.89 -21.17
N LEU A 19 20.85 3.64 -20.74
CA LEU A 19 19.71 2.75 -20.53
C LEU A 19 18.83 3.22 -19.37
N ASN A 20 19.42 3.63 -18.25
CA ASN A 20 18.64 4.08 -17.10
C ASN A 20 17.83 5.35 -17.39
N GLU A 21 18.41 6.31 -18.12
CA GLU A 21 17.68 7.51 -18.54
C GLU A 21 16.47 7.18 -19.40
N VAL A 22 16.62 6.24 -20.35
CA VAL A 22 15.50 5.80 -21.21
C VAL A 22 14.42 5.12 -20.37
N ILE A 23 14.80 4.25 -19.43
CA ILE A 23 13.85 3.59 -18.52
C ILE A 23 13.06 4.61 -17.73
N LEU A 24 13.72 5.60 -17.11
CA LEU A 24 13.04 6.62 -16.32
C LEU A 24 12.10 7.49 -17.16
N LYS A 25 12.48 7.82 -18.41
CA LYS A 25 11.59 8.53 -19.35
C LYS A 25 10.33 7.72 -19.66
N ILE A 26 10.45 6.41 -19.79
CA ILE A 26 9.31 5.51 -20.02
C ILE A 26 8.42 5.41 -18.77
N VAL A 27 9.03 5.22 -17.59
CA VAL A 27 8.32 5.13 -16.30
C VAL A 27 7.49 6.38 -16.02
N HIS A 28 8.05 7.57 -16.29
CA HIS A 28 7.37 8.84 -16.06
C HIS A 28 6.45 9.29 -17.20
N SER A 29 6.21 8.45 -18.21
CA SER A 29 5.35 8.82 -19.33
C SER A 29 3.86 8.78 -18.94
N GLU A 30 3.14 9.86 -19.17
CA GLU A 30 1.71 10.04 -18.80
C GLU A 30 0.75 9.05 -19.46
N LYS A 31 1.18 8.34 -20.52
CA LYS A 31 0.34 7.40 -21.29
C LYS A 31 0.32 5.98 -20.72
N THR A 32 0.89 5.77 -19.54
CA THR A 32 1.08 4.43 -18.99
C THR A 32 -0.13 4.03 -18.15
N GLY A 33 -0.96 3.11 -18.65
CA GLY A 33 -1.98 2.45 -17.84
C GLY A 33 -1.39 1.38 -16.89
N VAL A 34 -2.19 0.93 -15.91
CA VAL A 34 -1.76 -0.05 -14.87
C VAL A 34 -1.04 -1.27 -15.46
N SER A 35 -1.60 -1.91 -16.48
CA SER A 35 -0.98 -3.10 -17.10
C SER A 35 0.36 -2.81 -17.76
N HIS A 36 0.53 -1.64 -18.38
CA HIS A 36 1.80 -1.23 -18.96
C HIS A 36 2.83 -0.93 -17.87
N ALA A 37 2.43 -0.27 -16.77
CA ALA A 37 3.30 -0.01 -15.63
C ALA A 37 3.79 -1.32 -14.97
N MET A 38 2.90 -2.32 -14.82
CA MET A 38 3.28 -3.66 -14.34
C MET A 38 4.33 -4.31 -15.25
N GLN A 39 4.15 -4.25 -16.56
CA GLN A 39 5.09 -4.83 -17.52
C GLN A 39 6.45 -4.12 -17.48
N ILE A 40 6.47 -2.78 -17.39
CA ILE A 40 7.71 -2.02 -17.23
C ILE A 40 8.45 -2.50 -15.98
N ALA A 41 7.75 -2.58 -14.84
CA ALA A 41 8.35 -3.00 -13.58
C ALA A 41 8.87 -4.45 -13.61
N ALA A 42 8.15 -5.37 -14.25
CA ALA A 42 8.60 -6.75 -14.48
C ALA A 42 9.83 -6.82 -15.38
N ASN A 43 9.82 -6.06 -16.49
CA ASN A 43 10.94 -6.02 -17.43
C ASN A 43 12.21 -5.48 -16.77
N ILE A 44 12.11 -4.45 -15.93
CA ILE A 44 13.25 -3.93 -15.16
C ILE A 44 13.79 -5.00 -14.20
N ALA A 45 12.93 -5.78 -13.54
CA ALA A 45 13.37 -6.88 -12.66
C ALA A 45 14.10 -8.00 -13.42
N VAL A 46 13.67 -8.32 -14.64
CA VAL A 46 14.37 -9.26 -15.53
C VAL A 46 15.71 -8.69 -15.99
N LEU A 47 15.74 -7.41 -16.35
CA LEU A 47 16.93 -6.71 -16.80
C LEU A 47 18.01 -6.62 -15.70
N GLU A 48 17.60 -6.47 -14.44
CA GLU A 48 18.51 -6.52 -13.30
C GLU A 48 19.26 -7.84 -13.20
N LYS A 49 18.59 -8.97 -13.47
CA LYS A 49 19.20 -10.29 -13.55
C LYS A 49 20.08 -10.42 -14.79
N ALA A 50 19.67 -9.84 -15.92
CA ALA A 50 20.43 -9.84 -17.17
C ALA A 50 21.82 -9.19 -17.02
N PHE A 51 21.98 -8.20 -16.14
CA PHE A 51 23.26 -7.53 -15.93
C PHE A 51 24.35 -8.46 -15.38
N ASP A 52 23.99 -9.49 -14.62
CA ASP A 52 24.94 -10.51 -14.17
C ASP A 52 25.51 -11.29 -15.37
N TYR A 53 24.65 -11.61 -16.35
CA TYR A 53 25.08 -12.27 -17.58
C TYR A 53 25.94 -11.36 -18.45
N PHE A 54 25.64 -10.07 -18.55
CA PHE A 54 26.50 -9.11 -19.26
C PHE A 54 27.89 -9.03 -18.65
N LEU A 55 27.98 -9.01 -17.32
CA LEU A 55 29.25 -9.00 -16.61
C LEU A 55 30.03 -10.31 -16.81
N GLN A 56 29.36 -11.46 -16.70
CA GLN A 56 29.97 -12.77 -16.93
C GLN A 56 30.49 -12.91 -18.37
N HIS A 57 29.68 -12.53 -19.35
CA HIS A 57 30.06 -12.55 -20.76
C HIS A 57 31.25 -11.62 -21.02
N THR A 58 31.24 -10.41 -20.44
CA THR A 58 32.38 -9.48 -20.53
C THR A 58 33.65 -10.09 -19.94
N ALA A 59 33.55 -10.81 -18.82
CA ALA A 59 34.69 -11.49 -18.22
C ALA A 59 35.26 -12.58 -19.14
N GLN A 60 34.39 -13.43 -19.71
CA GLN A 60 34.76 -14.47 -20.66
C GLN A 60 35.47 -13.90 -21.89
N GLN A 61 34.91 -12.85 -22.51
CA GLN A 61 35.49 -12.19 -23.68
C GLN A 61 36.85 -11.53 -23.38
N CYS A 62 37.07 -11.10 -22.13
CA CYS A 62 38.36 -10.56 -21.69
C CYS A 62 39.37 -11.65 -21.26
N GLY A 63 39.07 -12.93 -21.50
CA GLY A 63 39.95 -14.06 -21.12
C GLY A 63 39.98 -14.37 -19.62
N LYS A 64 39.05 -13.82 -18.81
CA LYS A 64 38.89 -14.20 -17.40
C LYS A 64 38.02 -15.45 -17.30
N ASN A 65 38.65 -16.60 -17.06
CA ASN A 65 37.92 -17.84 -16.81
C ASN A 65 37.21 -17.81 -15.44
N PRO A 66 35.91 -18.18 -15.35
CA PRO A 66 35.15 -18.15 -14.09
C PRO A 66 35.63 -19.14 -13.02
N VAL A 67 36.47 -20.12 -13.40
CA VAL A 67 36.74 -21.35 -12.64
C VAL A 67 37.67 -21.13 -11.42
N ARG A 68 38.25 -19.94 -11.19
CA ARG A 68 39.28 -19.73 -10.15
C ARG A 68 39.04 -18.58 -9.15
N SER A 69 37.81 -18.13 -8.94
CA SER A 69 37.55 -17.06 -7.97
C SER A 69 36.42 -17.43 -7.01
N ILE A 70 36.71 -18.34 -6.09
CA ILE A 70 35.81 -18.69 -4.97
C ILE A 70 35.92 -17.65 -3.83
N ASP A 71 37.02 -16.87 -3.74
CA ASP A 71 37.31 -16.01 -2.58
C ASP A 71 37.43 -14.49 -2.86
N ARG A 72 37.02 -13.98 -4.02
CA ARG A 72 37.08 -12.52 -4.30
C ARG A 72 35.68 -11.92 -4.26
N PRO A 73 35.43 -10.79 -3.57
CA PRO A 73 34.15 -10.10 -3.66
C PRO A 73 33.86 -9.86 -5.15
N GLN A 74 32.74 -10.39 -5.64
CA GLN A 74 32.36 -10.25 -7.03
C GLN A 74 32.37 -8.75 -7.36
N ILE A 75 33.23 -8.35 -8.27
CA ILE A 75 33.32 -6.97 -8.75
C ILE A 75 32.04 -6.73 -9.57
N GLY A 76 30.98 -6.30 -8.90
CA GLY A 76 29.67 -6.06 -9.50
C GLY A 76 29.64 -4.82 -10.39
N LEU A 77 28.49 -4.66 -11.05
CA LEU A 77 28.13 -3.46 -11.81
C LEU A 77 27.41 -2.47 -10.89
N THR A 78 27.89 -1.24 -10.84
CA THR A 78 27.21 -0.12 -10.16
C THR A 78 25.82 0.10 -10.76
N ALA A 79 25.67 -0.18 -12.05
CA ALA A 79 24.41 -0.11 -12.77
C ALA A 79 23.28 -0.94 -12.13
N LYS A 80 23.60 -2.04 -11.42
CA LYS A 80 22.58 -2.83 -10.71
C LYS A 80 21.93 -2.05 -9.57
N ILE A 81 22.71 -1.23 -8.85
CA ILE A 81 22.19 -0.41 -7.75
C ILE A 81 21.27 0.67 -8.33
N VAL A 82 21.72 1.34 -9.40
CA VAL A 82 20.92 2.36 -10.09
C VAL A 82 19.62 1.78 -10.65
N LEU A 83 19.68 0.59 -11.27
CA LEU A 83 18.50 -0.05 -11.83
C LEU A 83 17.49 -0.49 -10.76
N LYS A 84 17.95 -0.88 -9.56
CA LYS A 84 17.06 -1.13 -8.42
C LYS A 84 16.28 0.13 -8.05
N THR A 85 16.92 1.29 -8.01
CA THR A 85 16.24 2.57 -7.78
C THR A 85 15.20 2.84 -8.86
N SER A 86 15.56 2.67 -10.14
CA SER A 86 14.60 2.84 -11.25
C SER A 86 13.44 1.84 -11.22
N ARG A 87 13.67 0.64 -10.69
CA ARG A 87 12.61 -0.35 -10.44
C ARG A 87 11.67 0.11 -9.34
N ASP A 88 12.20 0.66 -8.25
CA ASP A 88 11.38 1.22 -7.18
C ASP A 88 10.56 2.42 -7.67
N GLU A 89 11.12 3.27 -8.54
CA GLU A 89 10.36 4.34 -9.23
C GLU A 89 9.23 3.76 -10.10
N ALA A 90 9.49 2.67 -10.85
CA ALA A 90 8.46 1.99 -11.63
C ALA A 90 7.35 1.40 -10.73
N TYR A 91 7.70 0.87 -9.55
CA TYR A 91 6.72 0.41 -8.57
C TYR A 91 5.90 1.56 -7.99
N LEU A 92 6.51 2.71 -7.71
CA LEU A 92 5.80 3.90 -7.23
C LEU A 92 4.84 4.43 -8.29
N ALA A 93 5.26 4.51 -9.56
CA ALA A 93 4.39 4.89 -10.66
C ALA A 93 3.19 3.93 -10.81
N LEU A 94 3.42 2.62 -10.74
CA LEU A 94 2.35 1.62 -10.73
C LEU A 94 1.39 1.82 -9.55
N LEU A 95 1.93 1.99 -8.34
CA LEU A 95 1.13 2.17 -7.13
C LEU A 95 0.27 3.45 -7.21
N ASN A 96 0.82 4.54 -7.74
CA ASN A 96 0.07 5.79 -7.95
C ASN A 96 -1.12 5.61 -8.90
N LEU A 97 -0.96 4.83 -9.98
CA LEU A 97 -2.05 4.52 -10.90
C LEU A 97 -3.14 3.68 -10.22
N VAL A 98 -2.74 2.68 -9.43
CA VAL A 98 -3.66 1.84 -8.65
C VAL A 98 -4.42 2.69 -7.64
N ASN A 99 -3.71 3.52 -6.88
CA ASN A 99 -4.29 4.40 -5.86
C ASN A 99 -5.22 5.44 -6.47
N SER A 100 -4.86 6.04 -7.61
CA SER A 100 -5.74 6.97 -8.33
C SER A 100 -7.05 6.31 -8.74
N LYS A 101 -7.02 5.04 -9.15
CA LYS A 101 -8.24 4.31 -9.51
C LYS A 101 -9.05 3.92 -8.28
N LEU A 102 -8.39 3.55 -7.18
CA LEU A 102 -9.03 3.35 -5.89
C LEU A 102 -9.73 4.61 -5.40
N ASP A 103 -9.12 5.78 -5.57
CA ASP A 103 -9.73 7.06 -5.21
C ASP A 103 -11.01 7.33 -5.99
N GLU A 104 -11.09 6.93 -7.27
CA GLU A 104 -12.34 7.03 -8.04
C GLU A 104 -13.47 6.20 -7.43
N PHE A 105 -13.20 4.95 -7.03
CA PHE A 105 -14.19 4.12 -6.37
C PHE A 105 -14.51 4.63 -4.96
N MET A 106 -13.50 5.06 -4.21
CA MET A 106 -13.64 5.53 -2.84
C MET A 106 -14.28 6.92 -2.76
N LYS A 107 -14.31 7.73 -3.83
CA LYS A 107 -15.14 8.94 -3.91
C LYS A 107 -16.62 8.64 -3.75
N LEU A 108 -17.07 7.44 -4.13
CA LEU A 108 -18.44 7.00 -3.85
C LEU A 108 -18.71 6.88 -2.33
N THR A 109 -17.68 6.82 -1.48
CA THR A 109 -17.82 6.94 -0.02
C THR A 109 -18.37 8.31 0.40
N GLU A 110 -18.25 9.36 -0.44
CA GLU A 110 -18.90 10.65 -0.20
C GLU A 110 -20.43 10.56 -0.24
N SER A 111 -20.98 9.51 -0.87
CA SER A 111 -22.42 9.20 -0.84
C SER A 111 -22.86 8.48 0.44
N VAL A 112 -21.93 8.11 1.33
CA VAL A 112 -22.29 7.53 2.64
C VAL A 112 -23.13 8.55 3.40
N ASN A 113 -24.37 8.19 3.68
CA ASN A 113 -25.27 9.05 4.44
C ASN A 113 -24.88 9.00 5.92
N TRP A 114 -23.96 9.89 6.30
CA TRP A 114 -23.37 9.96 7.64
C TRP A 114 -24.40 10.10 8.76
N THR A 115 -25.61 10.58 8.47
CA THR A 115 -26.67 10.85 9.45
C THR A 115 -27.96 10.06 9.24
N SER A 116 -28.00 9.12 8.30
CA SER A 116 -29.19 8.29 8.07
C SER A 116 -29.43 7.32 9.22
N ASP A 117 -30.65 7.30 9.77
CA ASP A 117 -31.04 6.30 10.76
C ASP A 117 -31.33 4.92 10.14
N GLU A 118 -31.51 4.84 8.82
CA GLU A 118 -31.69 3.60 8.08
C GLU A 118 -30.35 2.99 7.64
N ILE A 119 -30.16 1.70 7.90
CA ILE A 119 -29.09 0.89 7.30
C ILE A 119 -29.49 0.68 5.84
N SER A 120 -28.71 1.19 4.88
CA SER A 120 -28.99 0.98 3.46
C SER A 120 -29.05 -0.52 3.16
N GLN A 121 -30.18 -0.99 2.60
CA GLN A 121 -30.36 -2.41 2.23
C GLN A 121 -29.40 -2.85 1.11
N HIS A 122 -28.97 -1.89 0.29
CA HIS A 122 -27.80 -2.06 -0.58
C HIS A 122 -26.56 -1.75 0.26
N GLY A 123 -25.83 -2.81 0.67
CA GLY A 123 -24.49 -2.66 1.22
C GLY A 123 -23.65 -1.79 0.30
N ASN A 124 -22.75 -0.99 0.87
CA ASN A 124 -22.01 0.06 0.14
C ASN A 124 -21.44 -0.45 -1.18
N GLU A 125 -22.10 -0.12 -2.30
CA GLU A 125 -21.76 -0.63 -3.64
C GLU A 125 -20.28 -0.41 -3.99
N TYR A 126 -19.72 0.70 -3.49
CA TYR A 126 -18.32 1.05 -3.67
C TYR A 126 -17.33 0.01 -3.13
N ILE A 127 -17.63 -0.66 -2.01
CA ILE A 127 -16.67 -1.61 -1.42
C ILE A 127 -16.52 -2.85 -2.27
N ASN A 128 -17.59 -3.27 -2.93
CA ASN A 128 -17.57 -4.39 -3.85
C ASN A 128 -16.72 -4.05 -5.08
N GLU A 129 -16.88 -2.85 -5.63
CA GLU A 129 -16.05 -2.36 -6.75
C GLU A 129 -14.57 -2.28 -6.36
N VAL A 130 -14.25 -1.79 -5.16
CA VAL A 130 -12.89 -1.78 -4.63
C VAL A 130 -12.31 -3.20 -4.55
N ILE A 131 -13.07 -4.15 -3.98
CA ILE A 131 -12.63 -5.55 -3.86
C ILE A 131 -12.41 -6.17 -5.24
N ILE A 132 -13.36 -6.02 -6.17
CA ILE A 132 -13.25 -6.54 -7.55
C ILE A 132 -12.03 -5.95 -8.26
N TYR A 133 -11.79 -4.65 -8.08
CA TYR A 133 -10.63 -3.99 -8.68
C TYR A 133 -9.31 -4.51 -8.09
N LEU A 134 -9.20 -4.57 -6.76
CA LEU A 134 -8.02 -5.13 -6.08
C LEU A 134 -7.78 -6.57 -6.52
N ASP A 135 -8.84 -7.38 -6.61
CA ASP A 135 -8.79 -8.77 -7.04
C ASP A 135 -8.19 -8.89 -8.46
N THR A 136 -8.66 -8.06 -9.37
CA THR A 136 -8.18 -7.99 -10.76
C THR A 136 -6.72 -7.56 -10.82
N VAL A 137 -6.35 -6.50 -10.09
CA VAL A 137 -4.99 -5.95 -10.05
C VAL A 137 -4.03 -6.97 -9.45
N MET A 138 -4.36 -7.58 -8.31
CA MET A 138 -3.50 -8.54 -7.63
C MET A 138 -3.35 -9.84 -8.43
N SER A 139 -4.43 -10.34 -9.05
CA SER A 139 -4.36 -11.53 -9.90
C SER A 139 -3.46 -11.30 -11.12
N THR A 140 -3.56 -10.12 -11.75
CA THR A 140 -2.70 -9.74 -12.87
C THR A 140 -1.25 -9.56 -12.41
N ALA A 141 -1.05 -8.87 -11.29
CA ALA A 141 0.26 -8.65 -10.70
C ALA A 141 0.95 -9.96 -10.33
N GLN A 142 0.24 -10.95 -9.81
CA GLN A 142 0.79 -12.26 -9.46
C GLN A 142 1.35 -13.01 -10.69
N GLN A 143 0.78 -12.80 -11.87
CA GLN A 143 1.25 -13.41 -13.11
C GLN A 143 2.49 -12.73 -13.71
N ILE A 144 2.66 -11.44 -13.44
CA ILE A 144 3.64 -10.59 -14.15
C ILE A 144 4.80 -10.18 -13.25
N LEU A 145 4.52 -9.87 -11.98
CA LEU A 145 5.47 -9.29 -11.05
C LEU A 145 6.14 -10.36 -10.15
N PRO A 146 7.40 -10.12 -9.76
CA PRO A 146 8.00 -10.83 -8.64
C PRO A 146 7.19 -10.72 -7.34
N LEU A 147 7.31 -11.70 -6.44
CA LEU A 147 6.55 -11.73 -5.18
C LEU A 147 6.78 -10.50 -4.28
N ASP A 148 8.00 -9.97 -4.22
CA ASP A 148 8.30 -8.76 -3.44
C ASP A 148 7.58 -7.52 -3.99
N ALA A 149 7.48 -7.42 -5.32
CA ALA A 149 6.75 -6.36 -5.99
C ALA A 149 5.24 -6.50 -5.81
N LEU A 150 4.70 -7.72 -5.91
CA LEU A 150 3.30 -8.02 -5.61
C LEU A 150 2.95 -7.59 -4.18
N TYR A 151 3.81 -7.93 -3.20
CA TYR A 151 3.63 -7.52 -1.81
C TYR A 151 3.62 -6.00 -1.67
N LYS A 152 4.56 -5.29 -2.30
CA LYS A 152 4.64 -3.81 -2.26
C LYS A 152 3.38 -3.14 -2.84
N VAL A 153 2.91 -3.60 -4.00
CA VAL A 153 1.71 -3.05 -4.64
C VAL A 153 0.47 -3.33 -3.78
N GLY A 154 0.31 -4.57 -3.30
CA GLY A 154 -0.86 -4.96 -2.51
C GLY A 154 -0.93 -4.28 -1.14
N SER A 155 0.20 -4.22 -0.43
CA SER A 155 0.29 -3.51 0.87
C SER A 155 0.10 -2.00 0.70
N GLY A 156 0.71 -1.39 -0.33
CA GLY A 156 0.54 0.02 -0.63
C GLY A 156 -0.91 0.39 -0.95
N ALA A 157 -1.61 -0.43 -1.74
CA ALA A 157 -3.01 -0.21 -2.07
C ALA A 157 -3.93 -0.32 -0.84
N LEU A 158 -3.72 -1.32 0.02
CA LEU A 158 -4.49 -1.50 1.26
C LEU A 158 -4.20 -0.40 2.29
N ASP A 159 -2.95 0.04 2.39
CA ASP A 159 -2.57 1.16 3.24
C ASP A 159 -3.22 2.46 2.76
N HIS A 160 -3.24 2.70 1.44
CA HIS A 160 -3.96 3.82 0.84
C HIS A 160 -5.45 3.81 1.18
N ILE A 161 -6.13 2.66 1.05
CA ILE A 161 -7.54 2.51 1.44
C ILE A 161 -7.75 2.80 2.92
N SER A 162 -6.87 2.28 3.79
CA SER A 162 -6.91 2.53 5.23
C SER A 162 -6.79 4.03 5.52
N ASN A 163 -5.84 4.71 4.89
CA ASN A 163 -5.65 6.16 5.02
C ASN A 163 -6.87 6.94 4.52
N THR A 164 -7.51 6.50 3.44
CA THR A 164 -8.75 7.12 2.91
C THR A 164 -9.92 6.96 3.88
N ILE A 165 -10.11 5.78 4.49
CA ILE A 165 -11.14 5.56 5.51
C ILE A 165 -10.88 6.46 6.73
N MET A 166 -9.64 6.48 7.23
CA MET A 166 -9.23 7.36 8.33
C MET A 166 -9.48 8.84 7.99
N GLY A 167 -9.12 9.25 6.77
CA GLY A 167 -9.30 10.59 6.24
C GLY A 167 -10.77 10.99 6.13
N ALA A 168 -11.66 10.08 5.75
CA ALA A 168 -13.10 10.34 5.68
C ALA A 168 -13.69 10.74 7.04
N PHE A 169 -13.33 10.03 8.12
CA PHE A 169 -13.75 10.39 9.49
C PHE A 169 -13.10 11.68 10.03
N LEU A 170 -11.97 12.07 9.47
CA LEU A 170 -11.22 13.29 9.82
C LEU A 170 -11.60 14.50 8.96
N SER A 171 -12.37 14.27 7.89
CA SER A 171 -12.66 15.30 6.92
C SER A 171 -13.50 16.41 7.53
N HIS A 172 -13.14 17.66 7.24
CA HIS A 172 -13.92 18.83 7.62
C HIS A 172 -15.31 18.86 6.97
N SER A 173 -15.54 18.09 5.89
CA SER A 173 -16.86 17.93 5.28
C SER A 173 -17.81 17.10 6.15
N VAL A 174 -17.29 16.20 6.98
CA VAL A 174 -18.06 15.33 7.86
C VAL A 174 -18.19 15.99 9.24
N LYS A 175 -19.23 16.81 9.41
CA LYS A 175 -19.48 17.52 10.68
C LYS A 175 -20.07 16.64 11.77
N ARG A 176 -20.90 15.65 11.38
CA ARG A 176 -21.62 14.74 12.27
C ARG A 176 -21.74 13.38 11.59
N PHE A 177 -21.67 12.31 12.38
CA PHE A 177 -21.99 10.96 11.94
C PHE A 177 -22.70 10.19 13.06
N ASN A 178 -23.52 9.20 12.71
CA ASN A 178 -24.22 8.35 13.66
C ASN A 178 -23.65 6.91 13.70
N MET A 179 -24.19 6.09 14.61
CA MET A 179 -23.74 4.70 14.77
C MET A 179 -24.03 3.84 13.53
N THR A 180 -25.07 4.16 12.76
CA THR A 180 -25.41 3.49 11.51
C THR A 180 -24.29 3.64 10.48
N ALA A 181 -23.77 4.85 10.29
CA ALA A 181 -22.62 5.10 9.40
C ALA A 181 -21.35 4.37 9.85
N VAL A 182 -21.03 4.40 11.15
CA VAL A 182 -19.88 3.68 11.72
C VAL A 182 -20.02 2.17 11.50
N THR A 183 -21.22 1.61 11.71
CA THR A 183 -21.50 0.18 11.51
C THR A 183 -21.40 -0.22 10.04
N SER A 184 -21.86 0.66 9.13
CA SER A 184 -21.75 0.45 7.69
C SER A 184 -20.28 0.37 7.25
N ILE A 185 -19.45 1.33 7.67
CA ILE A 185 -18.00 1.34 7.37
C ILE A 185 -17.29 0.16 8.04
N ASN A 186 -17.70 -0.23 9.25
CA ASN A 186 -17.18 -1.42 9.93
C ASN A 186 -17.40 -2.70 9.10
N ASN A 187 -18.57 -2.87 8.48
CA ASN A 187 -18.86 -4.01 7.63
C ASN A 187 -17.99 -4.01 6.37
N ASN A 188 -17.81 -2.85 5.73
CA ASN A 188 -16.90 -2.69 4.59
C ASN A 188 -15.46 -3.06 4.98
N LEU A 189 -14.99 -2.59 6.14
CA LEU A 189 -13.64 -2.88 6.63
C LEU A 189 -13.46 -4.37 6.92
N LYS A 190 -14.49 -5.06 7.45
CA LYS A 190 -14.43 -6.53 7.62
C LYS A 190 -14.30 -7.26 6.28
N ALA A 191 -15.03 -6.82 5.25
CA ALA A 191 -14.91 -7.39 3.92
C ALA A 191 -13.49 -7.21 3.34
N LEU A 192 -12.91 -6.01 3.48
CA LEU A 192 -11.52 -5.73 3.10
C LEU A 192 -10.51 -6.56 3.90
N GLU A 193 -10.73 -6.76 5.20
CA GLU A 193 -9.87 -7.59 6.04
C GLU A 193 -9.92 -9.06 5.61
N SER A 194 -11.10 -9.60 5.29
CA SER A 194 -11.25 -10.97 4.76
C SER A 194 -10.51 -11.11 3.43
N PHE A 195 -10.74 -10.17 2.51
CA PHE A 195 -10.03 -10.13 1.23
C PHE A 195 -8.51 -10.08 1.42
N ALA A 196 -8.02 -9.24 2.32
CA ALA A 196 -6.60 -9.08 2.60
C ALA A 196 -5.97 -10.36 3.15
N ASP A 197 -6.63 -11.03 4.09
CA ASP A 197 -6.18 -12.31 4.63
C ASP A 197 -6.19 -13.39 3.53
N GLU A 198 -7.29 -13.56 2.81
CA GLU A 198 -7.41 -14.55 1.74
C GLU A 198 -6.36 -14.35 0.64
N ARG A 199 -6.19 -13.12 0.15
CA ARG A 199 -5.21 -12.82 -0.91
C ARG A 199 -3.77 -12.98 -0.45
N PHE A 200 -3.44 -12.67 0.81
CA PHE A 200 -2.10 -12.89 1.34
C PHE A 200 -1.73 -14.38 1.39
N HIS A 201 -2.70 -15.25 1.69
CA HIS A 201 -2.50 -16.70 1.66
C HIS A 201 -2.47 -17.25 0.24
N SER A 202 -3.45 -16.89 -0.61
CA SER A 202 -3.62 -17.45 -1.95
C SER A 202 -2.48 -17.12 -2.91
N THR A 203 -1.75 -16.02 -2.66
CA THR A 203 -0.60 -15.59 -3.45
C THR A 203 0.72 -16.25 -3.03
N GLY A 204 0.72 -17.04 -1.94
CA GLY A 204 1.92 -17.66 -1.38
C GLY A 204 2.81 -16.69 -0.57
N LEU A 205 2.39 -15.42 -0.39
CA LEU A 205 3.15 -14.42 0.35
C LEU A 205 3.37 -14.81 1.81
N HIS A 206 2.43 -15.53 2.40
CA HIS A 206 2.53 -16.06 3.77
C HIS A 206 3.74 -16.99 3.98
N GLU A 207 4.22 -17.68 2.94
CA GLU A 207 5.39 -18.55 3.03
C GLU A 207 6.71 -17.75 3.05
N VAL A 208 6.72 -16.58 2.41
CA VAL A 208 7.89 -15.72 2.26
C VAL A 208 8.02 -14.77 3.45
N TYR A 209 6.90 -14.23 3.94
CA TYR A 209 6.86 -13.20 4.97
C TYR A 209 6.37 -13.74 6.34
N LYS A 210 7.01 -14.82 6.82
CA LYS A 210 6.60 -15.55 8.04
C LYS A 210 6.59 -14.72 9.33
N ASP A 211 7.46 -13.70 9.42
CA ASP A 211 7.68 -12.91 10.65
C ASP A 211 7.25 -11.44 10.46
N GLY A 212 5.95 -11.21 10.31
CA GLY A 212 5.35 -9.88 10.46
C GLY A 212 4.86 -9.19 9.18
N GLY A 213 4.93 -9.86 8.02
CA GLY A 213 4.23 -9.38 6.83
C GLY A 213 2.78 -9.85 6.83
N SER A 214 1.84 -8.95 6.56
CA SER A 214 0.42 -9.27 6.35
C SER A 214 -0.25 -8.11 5.65
N PHE A 215 -1.09 -8.41 4.66
CA PHE A 215 -1.98 -7.43 4.05
C PHE A 215 -2.99 -6.86 5.04
N ARG A 216 -3.50 -7.69 5.96
CA ARG A 216 -4.38 -7.22 7.03
C ARG A 216 -3.68 -6.25 7.98
N GLY A 217 -2.35 -6.33 8.09
CA GLY A 217 -1.53 -5.37 8.83
C GLY A 217 -1.74 -3.92 8.40
N CYS A 218 -1.97 -3.68 7.10
CA CYS A 218 -2.22 -2.34 6.53
C CYS A 218 -3.56 -1.72 7.00
N LEU A 219 -4.51 -2.55 7.45
CA LEU A 219 -5.86 -2.12 7.85
C LEU A 219 -6.00 -1.88 9.36
N VAL A 220 -4.94 -2.13 10.13
CA VAL A 220 -4.96 -2.08 11.61
C VAL A 220 -5.36 -0.70 12.13
N GLU A 221 -4.92 0.38 11.50
CA GLU A 221 -5.27 1.75 11.93
C GLU A 221 -6.77 2.01 11.81
N SER A 222 -7.34 1.76 10.64
CA SER A 222 -8.78 1.88 10.39
C SER A 222 -9.60 1.00 11.35
N ARG A 223 -9.11 -0.21 11.63
CA ARG A 223 -9.76 -1.12 12.61
C ARG A 223 -9.76 -0.55 14.01
N GLN A 224 -8.65 0.04 14.44
CA GLN A 224 -8.56 0.68 15.76
C GLN A 224 -9.49 1.88 15.88
N LEU A 225 -9.61 2.70 14.83
CA LEU A 225 -10.56 3.80 14.80
C LEU A 225 -12.01 3.30 14.95
N ILE A 226 -12.41 2.30 14.17
CA ILE A 226 -13.76 1.73 14.27
C ILE A 226 -14.03 1.12 15.65
N ASN A 227 -13.04 0.42 16.23
CA ASN A 227 -13.17 -0.13 17.58
C ASN A 227 -13.31 0.96 18.65
N LEU A 228 -12.70 2.13 18.45
CA LEU A 228 -12.86 3.28 19.34
C LEU A 228 -14.27 3.88 19.19
N LEU A 229 -14.73 4.12 17.97
CA LEU A 229 -16.03 4.72 17.69
C LEU A 229 -17.21 3.84 18.13
N THR A 230 -17.02 2.52 18.18
CA THR A 230 -18.02 1.56 18.65
C THR A 230 -17.86 1.20 20.14
N SER A 231 -16.84 1.73 20.82
CA SER A 231 -16.58 1.40 22.22
C SER A 231 -17.59 2.04 23.17
N SER A 232 -18.06 1.25 24.15
CA SER A 232 -18.81 1.75 25.30
C SER A 232 -17.94 2.43 26.37
N GLN A 233 -16.60 2.36 26.25
CA GLN A 233 -15.62 2.93 27.17
C GLN A 233 -14.46 3.61 26.41
N PRO A 234 -14.72 4.74 25.73
CA PRO A 234 -13.73 5.43 24.89
C PRO A 234 -12.51 5.95 25.68
N GLU A 235 -12.66 6.20 26.98
CA GLU A 235 -11.59 6.63 27.89
C GLU A 235 -10.41 5.64 27.95
N ASN A 236 -10.64 4.35 27.70
CA ASN A 236 -9.58 3.34 27.66
C ASN A 236 -8.57 3.58 26.53
N PHE A 237 -8.99 4.26 25.46
CA PHE A 237 -8.12 4.63 24.34
C PHE A 237 -7.30 5.89 24.62
N MET A 238 -7.65 6.67 25.66
CA MET A 238 -6.86 7.81 26.13
C MET A 238 -5.74 7.40 27.08
N ASN A 239 -5.82 6.20 27.67
CA ASN A 239 -4.80 5.69 28.57
C ASN A 239 -3.46 5.44 27.82
N PRO A 240 -2.37 6.15 28.17
CA PRO A 240 -1.09 6.06 27.46
C PRO A 240 -0.43 4.67 27.54
N VAL A 241 -0.75 3.85 28.55
CA VAL A 241 -0.26 2.47 28.68
C VAL A 241 -0.99 1.54 27.71
N ILE A 242 -2.32 1.66 27.63
CA ILE A 242 -3.15 0.93 26.65
C ILE A 242 -2.80 1.39 25.22
N ARG A 243 -2.46 2.68 25.04
CA ARG A 243 -2.01 3.25 23.76
C ARG A 243 -0.64 2.75 23.28
N ARG A 244 0.20 2.23 24.18
CA ARG A 244 1.48 1.61 23.82
C ARG A 244 1.34 0.12 23.54
N LEU A 245 0.41 -0.55 24.23
CA LEU A 245 0.12 -1.98 24.06
C LEU A 245 -0.66 -2.31 22.79
N ARG A 246 -1.52 -1.40 22.33
CA ARG A 246 -2.13 -1.44 21.00
C ARG A 246 -1.33 -0.50 20.11
N VAL A 247 -0.89 -0.92 18.92
CA VAL A 247 -0.09 -0.09 18.01
C VAL A 247 -0.94 1.07 17.48
N PHE A 248 -1.11 2.14 18.25
CA PHE A 248 -1.79 3.35 17.80
C PHE A 248 -0.82 4.24 17.02
N ALA A 249 -1.12 4.41 15.75
CA ALA A 249 -0.33 5.21 14.84
C ALA A 249 -0.37 6.72 15.13
N ARG A 250 0.55 7.45 14.48
CA ARG A 250 0.71 8.90 14.61
C ARG A 250 -0.57 9.65 14.21
N SER A 251 -1.31 9.15 13.22
CA SER A 251 -2.62 9.61 12.72
C SER A 251 -3.68 9.65 13.84
N LEU A 252 -3.82 8.56 14.59
CA LEU A 252 -4.78 8.41 15.70
C LEU A 252 -4.40 9.26 16.91
N ARG A 253 -3.11 9.62 17.07
CA ARG A 253 -2.69 10.62 18.07
C ARG A 253 -3.21 12.01 17.71
N THR A 254 -3.08 12.42 16.45
CA THR A 254 -3.63 13.67 15.95
C THR A 254 -5.15 13.71 16.09
N TRP A 255 -5.82 12.58 15.81
CA TRP A 255 -7.26 12.41 16.01
C TRP A 255 -7.67 12.63 17.47
N LEU A 256 -7.06 11.93 18.43
CA LEU A 256 -7.38 12.07 19.86
C LEU A 256 -7.10 13.48 20.40
N MET A 257 -6.07 14.16 19.88
CA MET A 257 -5.73 15.54 20.26
C MET A 257 -6.74 16.55 19.68
N GLY A 258 -7.25 16.34 18.46
CA GLY A 258 -8.29 17.16 17.83
C GLY A 258 -9.70 16.92 18.40
N PHE A 259 -10.04 15.66 18.70
CA PHE A 259 -11.35 15.26 19.24
C PHE A 259 -11.59 15.80 20.67
N SER A 260 -10.52 16.01 21.46
CA SER A 260 -10.59 16.67 22.77
C SER A 260 -11.12 18.11 22.69
N ALA A 261 -10.99 18.78 21.55
CA ALA A 261 -11.41 20.17 21.37
C ALA A 261 -12.85 20.31 20.86
N ALA A 262 -13.35 19.36 20.06
CA ALA A 262 -14.60 19.53 19.29
C ALA A 262 -15.84 18.79 19.82
N SER A 263 -15.70 17.75 20.65
CA SER A 263 -16.83 16.82 20.90
C SER A 263 -17.20 16.61 22.37
N ARG A 264 -16.79 17.51 23.28
CA ARG A 264 -17.03 17.33 24.73
C ARG A 264 -18.51 17.46 25.16
N THR A 265 -19.44 17.76 24.25
CA THR A 265 -20.85 18.05 24.62
C THR A 265 -21.94 17.30 23.85
N GLU A 266 -21.70 16.70 22.67
CA GLU A 266 -22.81 16.15 21.85
C GLU A 266 -22.86 14.61 21.72
N LEU A 267 -21.76 13.87 21.89
CA LEU A 267 -21.80 12.40 21.79
C LEU A 267 -22.24 11.69 23.09
N LEU A 268 -22.11 12.36 24.25
CA LEU A 268 -22.53 11.81 25.55
C LEU A 268 -23.96 12.18 25.95
N SER A 269 -24.59 13.14 25.27
CA SER A 269 -25.98 13.56 25.56
C SER A 269 -27.03 12.65 24.89
N GLY A 270 -26.68 11.94 23.82
CA GLY A 270 -27.58 10.99 23.14
C GLY A 270 -27.85 9.69 23.91
N ALA A 271 -27.04 9.37 24.93
CA ALA A 271 -27.19 8.14 25.72
C ALA A 271 -28.04 8.31 26.99
N ARG A 272 -28.49 9.52 27.32
CA ARG A 272 -29.41 9.77 28.45
C ARG A 272 -30.46 10.81 28.07
N GLY A 273 -31.60 10.33 27.57
CA GLY A 273 -32.72 11.22 27.26
C GLY A 273 -34.02 10.48 27.01
N ARG A 274 -34.48 9.67 27.98
CA ARG A 274 -35.93 9.42 28.08
C ARG A 274 -36.62 10.76 28.30
N SER A 275 -37.61 11.03 27.45
CA SER A 275 -38.80 11.83 27.68
C SER A 275 -38.67 12.95 28.73
N ARG A 276 -38.72 14.20 28.27
CA ARG A 276 -39.58 15.21 28.90
C ARG A 276 -39.98 16.29 27.91
N ARG A 277 -41.29 16.35 27.73
CA ARG A 277 -42.09 17.41 27.13
C ARG A 277 -42.09 18.63 28.08
N ILE A 278 -42.29 19.83 27.52
CA ILE A 278 -43.15 20.94 27.98
C ILE A 278 -42.49 22.32 27.75
N CYS A 279 -43.23 23.14 26.99
CA CYS A 279 -43.27 24.60 26.83
C CYS A 279 -41.99 25.36 26.46
#